data_AF-A0A6P1Y1M6-F1
#
_entry.id   AF-A0A6P1Y1M6-F1
#
_cell.length_a   1.000
_cell.length_b   1.000
_cell.length_c   1.000
_cell.angle_alpha   90.00
_cell.angle_beta   90.00
_cell.angle_gamma   90.00
#
_symmetry.space_group_name_H-M   'P 1'
#
loop_
_entity.id
_entity.type
_entity.pdbx_description
1 polymer ?
#
loop_
_entity_poly.entity_id
_entity_poly.type
_entity_poly.pdbx_seq_one_letter_code
_entity_poly.pdbx_strand_id
1 'polypeptide(L)'
;MRLGRFLYNISALIVLLVTFGACTSVTPSFSQSVNYADGRSVTREIEAVRGLIAEKPLDALLRAKRLTLYTERTDEINTLYQDSKSAVEELFFKAVENGIWDEALKIFRSLTVLGHTPAQWSEEKLVSAQRDKWKEKKFDALIQDTVRLSDGVHDAPSLETVRKMMKGTVTVWVDRGMTIEKGLGRADRMIGSGFFIDANGYLITNYHVIQSEVDPEYEGFSRVYIKRAENPTVRIPAKVVGWDTTFDLALLKTEINPEVYFQLGSSEDLNIGSRIYAIGSPAGLEQTLTSGIVSAQNRRLLSLGSVLQIDAPVNHGSSGGPIIDEAGRVQAIVFAGLERNEGLNFAIPVELLRLILPQLYAGGETVHAWMSCYGVSVKESPQQAAGTELVYAVPGSSASVIPAGAVITHLNGRAVPSLEALQAELMRLSAGTIVKVSGYAPLHTSSTNDARSSGSDADTAGTTGNANVSTAPDAIGSSGNSAVGTAHISTGDTAGATSDAADNMGGAERKEHRWEKTRQDWYVQLEARPEQPAELVYRKDSRARAMLPAYGMYLESAGGKKSFRITEVIPGSYADETGFSAGDYLEIHKMEVQKAEEALFTRIYTKRRKSAYLDTFMDIWAYLDNPSYF
;
A
#
# COMPACT_ATOMS: atom_id res chain seq x y z
N MET A 1 31.46 2.95 56.76
CA MET A 1 31.61 2.82 55.28
C MET A 1 31.12 1.50 54.67
N ARG A 2 31.11 0.35 55.38
CA ARG A 2 30.63 -0.93 54.79
C ARG A 2 29.09 -1.07 54.71
N LEU A 3 28.34 -0.46 55.63
CA LEU A 3 26.87 -0.56 55.64
C LEU A 3 26.19 0.26 54.52
N GLY A 4 26.75 1.42 54.18
CA GLY A 4 26.23 2.28 53.10
C GLY A 4 26.39 1.68 51.70
N ARG A 5 27.49 0.96 51.43
CA ARG A 5 27.68 0.23 50.16
C ARG A 5 26.76 -0.98 50.02
N PHE A 6 26.44 -1.65 51.13
CA PHE A 6 25.52 -2.78 51.12
C PHE A 6 24.08 -2.34 50.85
N LEU A 7 23.64 -1.25 51.49
CA LEU A 7 22.33 -0.65 51.23
C LEU A 7 22.22 -0.09 49.81
N TYR A 8 23.26 0.57 49.29
CA TYR A 8 23.25 1.07 47.90
C TYR A 8 23.15 -0.04 46.86
N ASN A 9 23.82 -1.18 47.08
CA ASN A 9 23.74 -2.34 46.18
C ASN A 9 22.37 -3.03 46.24
N ILE A 10 21.71 -3.05 47.40
CA ILE A 10 20.33 -3.56 47.52
C ILE A 10 19.35 -2.60 46.82
N SER A 11 19.51 -1.28 46.98
CA SER A 11 18.71 -0.28 46.26
C SER A 11 18.88 -0.38 44.75
N ALA A 12 20.12 -0.55 44.27
CA ALA A 12 20.40 -0.70 42.85
C ALA A 12 19.84 -2.01 42.29
N LEU A 13 19.89 -3.12 43.05
CA LEU A 13 19.32 -4.40 42.65
C LEU A 13 17.79 -4.39 42.64
N ILE A 14 17.15 -3.70 43.59
CA ILE A 14 15.69 -3.52 43.63
C ILE A 14 15.23 -2.59 42.50
N VAL A 15 15.96 -1.52 42.18
CA VAL A 15 15.66 -0.66 41.02
C VAL A 15 15.83 -1.42 39.71
N LEU A 16 16.85 -2.30 39.59
CA LEU A 16 17.03 -3.16 38.42
C LEU A 16 15.93 -4.24 38.31
N LEU A 17 15.49 -4.83 39.43
CA LEU A 17 14.39 -5.81 39.44
C LEU A 17 13.02 -5.17 39.18
N VAL A 18 12.82 -3.91 39.57
CA VAL A 18 11.59 -3.15 39.29
C VAL A 18 11.58 -2.63 37.84
N THR A 19 12.73 -2.39 37.19
CA THR A 19 12.78 -2.02 35.77
C THR A 19 12.64 -3.21 34.81
N PHE A 20 12.97 -4.43 35.23
CA PHE A 20 12.69 -5.65 34.45
C PHE A 20 11.28 -6.25 34.66
N GLY A 21 10.56 -5.81 35.70
CA GLY A 21 9.20 -6.29 36.01
C GLY A 21 8.05 -5.53 35.33
N ALA A 22 8.34 -4.47 34.56
CA ALA A 22 7.32 -3.62 33.92
C ALA A 22 7.31 -3.70 32.38
N CYS A 23 8.00 -4.67 31.79
CA CYS A 23 7.76 -5.06 30.40
C CYS A 23 6.81 -6.26 30.35
N THR A 24 5.59 -6.10 30.88
CA THR A 24 4.47 -6.81 30.26
C THR A 24 4.40 -6.25 28.85
N SER A 25 4.81 -7.04 27.85
CA SER A 25 4.42 -6.78 26.48
C SER A 25 2.90 -6.68 26.50
N VAL A 26 2.37 -5.46 26.47
CA VAL A 26 0.96 -5.24 26.18
C VAL A 26 0.83 -5.75 24.76
N THR A 27 0.45 -7.02 24.61
CA THR A 27 -0.11 -7.51 23.36
C THR A 27 -1.24 -6.54 23.08
N PRO A 28 -1.15 -5.73 22.02
CA PRO A 28 -2.19 -4.76 21.77
C PRO A 28 -3.48 -5.55 21.60
N SER A 29 -4.43 -5.33 22.51
CA SER A 29 -5.76 -5.90 22.42
C SER A 29 -6.47 -5.14 21.31
N PHE A 30 -6.34 -5.62 20.09
CA PHE A 30 -7.07 -5.08 18.96
C PHE A 30 -8.55 -5.39 19.13
N SER A 31 -9.41 -4.36 19.00
CA SER A 31 -10.85 -4.53 19.13
C SER A 31 -11.33 -5.57 18.13
N GLN A 32 -11.92 -6.66 18.61
CA GLN A 32 -12.63 -7.59 17.74
C GLN A 32 -13.80 -6.86 17.06
N SER A 33 -14.23 -7.35 15.90
CA SER A 33 -15.44 -6.85 15.23
C SER A 33 -16.63 -6.93 16.19
N VAL A 34 -17.43 -5.85 16.25
CA VAL A 34 -18.58 -5.78 17.15
C VAL A 34 -19.60 -6.85 16.74
N ASN A 35 -19.99 -7.71 17.69
CA ASN A 35 -21.07 -8.66 17.47
C ASN A 35 -22.42 -7.95 17.71
N TYR A 36 -23.03 -7.43 16.66
CA TYR A 36 -24.30 -6.72 16.73
C TYR A 36 -25.51 -7.62 17.11
N ALA A 37 -25.34 -8.95 17.13
CA ALA A 37 -26.36 -9.87 17.64
C ALA A 37 -26.30 -10.09 19.16
N ASP A 38 -25.22 -9.66 19.84
CA ASP A 38 -25.07 -9.74 21.30
C ASP A 38 -25.43 -8.39 21.95
N GLY A 39 -26.50 -8.37 22.76
CA GLY A 39 -26.99 -7.14 23.39
C GLY A 39 -25.94 -6.43 24.25
N ARG A 40 -25.04 -7.16 24.93
CA ARG A 40 -23.96 -6.54 25.72
C ARG A 40 -22.93 -5.84 24.86
N SER A 41 -22.60 -6.43 23.72
CA SER A 41 -21.72 -5.81 22.71
C SER A 41 -22.35 -4.55 22.14
N VAL A 42 -23.66 -4.57 21.88
CA VAL A 42 -24.42 -3.38 21.43
C VAL A 42 -24.38 -2.26 22.48
N THR A 43 -24.63 -2.55 23.76
CA THR A 43 -24.57 -1.54 24.83
C THR A 43 -23.18 -0.90 24.94
N ARG A 44 -22.11 -1.71 24.88
CA ARG A 44 -20.73 -1.18 24.89
C ARG A 44 -20.43 -0.31 23.68
N GLU A 45 -20.93 -0.71 22.50
CA GLU A 45 -20.75 0.08 21.28
C GLU A 45 -21.48 1.43 21.38
N ILE A 46 -22.69 1.47 21.95
CA ILE A 46 -23.40 2.73 22.21
C ILE A 46 -22.57 3.67 23.10
N GLU A 47 -22.00 3.16 24.20
CA GLU A 47 -21.13 3.94 25.09
C GLU A 47 -19.86 4.42 24.38
N ALA A 48 -19.23 3.55 23.59
CA ALA A 48 -18.03 3.88 22.81
C ALA A 48 -18.32 4.98 21.79
N VAL A 49 -19.42 4.88 21.05
CA VAL A 49 -19.85 5.89 20.07
C VAL A 49 -20.08 7.23 20.76
N ARG A 50 -20.76 7.27 21.91
CA ARG A 50 -20.96 8.52 22.68
C ARG A 50 -19.64 9.22 23.00
N GLY A 51 -18.63 8.46 23.43
CA GLY A 51 -17.30 8.99 23.72
C GLY A 51 -16.59 9.53 22.47
N LEU A 52 -16.85 8.94 21.30
CA LEU A 52 -16.23 9.33 20.04
C LEU A 52 -16.85 10.57 19.39
N ILE A 53 -18.07 10.98 19.74
CA ILE A 53 -18.76 12.11 19.06
C ILE A 53 -17.91 13.38 19.08
N ALA A 54 -17.28 13.70 20.21
CA ALA A 54 -16.47 14.91 20.34
C ALA A 54 -15.06 14.77 19.74
N GLU A 55 -14.44 13.58 19.87
CA GLU A 55 -13.04 13.37 19.47
C GLU A 55 -12.87 12.94 18.01
N LYS A 56 -13.76 12.08 17.53
CA LYS A 56 -13.74 11.49 16.18
C LYS A 56 -15.15 11.43 15.59
N PRO A 57 -15.77 12.58 15.23
CA PRO A 57 -17.17 12.65 14.79
C PRO A 57 -17.51 11.70 13.63
N LEU A 58 -16.62 11.57 12.63
CA LEU A 58 -16.83 10.66 11.49
C LEU A 58 -16.83 9.18 11.88
N ASP A 59 -15.94 8.77 12.80
CA ASP A 59 -15.91 7.39 13.32
C ASP A 59 -17.19 7.10 14.11
N ALA A 60 -17.58 8.04 14.98
CA ALA A 60 -18.85 7.97 15.72
C ALA A 60 -20.05 7.84 14.78
N LEU A 61 -20.13 8.66 13.72
CA LEU A 61 -21.22 8.62 12.75
C LEU A 61 -21.30 7.29 12.00
N LEU A 62 -20.16 6.74 11.56
CA LEU A 62 -20.15 5.43 10.88
C LEU A 62 -20.62 4.32 11.83
N ARG A 63 -20.10 4.28 13.05
CA ARG A 63 -20.48 3.27 14.04
C ARG A 63 -21.94 3.38 14.45
N ALA A 64 -22.44 4.60 14.66
CA ALA A 64 -23.86 4.86 14.88
C ALA A 64 -24.71 4.37 13.69
N LYS A 65 -24.26 4.63 12.44
CA LYS A 65 -24.93 4.09 11.24
C LYS A 65 -25.00 2.56 11.28
N ARG A 66 -23.91 1.89 11.65
CA ARG A 66 -23.87 0.41 11.73
C ARG A 66 -24.84 -0.13 12.77
N LEU A 67 -24.95 0.51 13.94
CA LEU A 67 -26.00 0.18 14.91
C LEU A 67 -27.39 0.24 14.25
N THR A 68 -27.70 1.30 13.49
CA THR A 68 -29.01 1.41 12.80
C THR A 68 -29.28 0.34 11.73
N LEU A 69 -28.23 -0.32 11.24
CA LEU A 69 -28.29 -1.32 10.16
C LEU A 69 -28.33 -2.74 10.70
N TYR A 70 -27.58 -3.02 11.77
CA TYR A 70 -27.31 -4.38 12.24
C TYR A 70 -27.97 -4.73 13.58
N THR A 71 -28.68 -3.80 14.22
CA THR A 71 -29.43 -4.04 15.44
C THR A 71 -30.89 -3.65 15.28
N GLU A 72 -31.73 -4.04 16.24
CA GLU A 72 -33.09 -3.49 16.36
C GLU A 72 -33.02 -1.97 16.55
N ARG A 73 -33.88 -1.24 15.83
CA ARG A 73 -33.94 0.22 15.93
C ARG A 73 -34.63 0.63 17.22
N THR A 74 -33.89 1.31 18.08
CA THR A 74 -34.40 1.93 19.30
C THR A 74 -34.32 3.45 19.20
N ASP A 75 -35.10 4.16 20.01
CA ASP A 75 -35.02 5.62 20.10
C ASP A 75 -33.62 6.07 20.52
N GLU A 76 -32.96 5.33 21.42
CA GLU A 76 -31.58 5.60 21.84
C GLU A 76 -30.59 5.57 20.67
N ILE A 77 -30.67 4.54 19.81
CA ILE A 77 -29.79 4.41 18.64
C ILE A 77 -30.10 5.50 17.60
N ASN A 78 -31.38 5.85 17.42
CA ASN A 78 -31.77 6.93 16.52
C ASN A 78 -31.23 8.28 17.00
N THR A 79 -31.37 8.60 18.30
CA THR A 79 -30.80 9.80 18.91
C THR A 79 -29.28 9.82 18.76
N LEU A 80 -28.60 8.72 19.09
CA LEU A 80 -27.14 8.60 18.95
C LEU A 80 -26.67 8.88 17.51
N TYR A 81 -27.41 8.39 16.52
CA TYR A 81 -27.13 8.66 15.11
C TYR A 81 -27.34 10.13 14.74
N GLN A 82 -28.41 10.77 15.23
CA GLN A 82 -28.64 12.19 15.00
C GLN A 82 -27.56 13.05 15.66
N ASP A 83 -27.19 12.77 16.92
CA ASP A 83 -26.15 13.52 17.64
C ASP A 83 -24.80 13.42 16.92
N SER A 84 -24.42 12.20 16.50
CA SER A 84 -23.19 11.98 15.72
C SER A 84 -23.23 12.71 14.38
N LYS A 85 -24.37 12.72 13.71
CA LYS A 85 -24.56 13.43 12.43
C LYS A 85 -24.41 14.94 12.64
N SER A 86 -25.07 15.52 13.63
CA SER A 86 -25.00 16.96 13.92
C SER A 86 -23.57 17.40 14.23
N ALA A 87 -22.81 16.60 14.97
CA ALA A 87 -21.38 16.88 15.22
C ALA A 87 -20.55 16.89 13.92
N VAL A 88 -20.83 15.98 12.98
CA VAL A 88 -20.15 15.95 11.67
C VAL A 88 -20.58 17.13 10.78
N GLU A 89 -21.85 17.53 10.82
CA GLU A 89 -22.33 18.73 10.10
C GLU A 89 -21.69 20.01 10.64
N GLU A 90 -21.56 20.15 11.96
CA GLU A 90 -20.82 21.27 12.58
C GLU A 90 -19.36 21.29 12.13
N LEU A 91 -18.70 20.11 12.12
CA LEU A 91 -17.33 19.98 11.64
C LEU A 91 -17.19 20.39 10.16
N PHE A 92 -18.16 20.03 9.33
CA PHE A 92 -18.20 20.44 7.91
C PHE A 92 -18.26 21.96 7.77
N PHE A 93 -19.21 22.62 8.43
CA PHE A 93 -19.35 24.08 8.33
C PHE A 93 -18.13 24.80 8.89
N LYS A 94 -17.55 24.31 9.98
CA LYS A 94 -16.28 24.83 10.50
C LYS A 94 -15.13 24.68 9.51
N ALA A 95 -15.02 23.56 8.80
CA ALA A 95 -14.00 23.37 7.77
C ALA A 95 -14.17 24.35 6.60
N VAL A 96 -15.41 24.55 6.14
CA VAL A 96 -15.77 25.53 5.11
C VAL A 96 -15.45 26.96 5.54
N GLU A 97 -15.86 27.38 6.73
CA GLU A 97 -15.61 28.73 7.27
C GLU A 97 -14.11 29.06 7.39
N ASN A 98 -13.31 28.06 7.76
CA ASN A 98 -11.85 28.20 7.84
C ASN A 98 -11.14 27.99 6.48
N GLY A 99 -11.89 27.71 5.42
CA GLY A 99 -11.36 27.43 4.09
C GLY A 99 -10.45 26.18 4.03
N ILE A 100 -10.69 25.19 4.89
CA ILE A 100 -10.00 23.89 4.90
C ILE A 100 -10.78 22.95 3.98
N TRP A 101 -10.61 23.17 2.68
CA TRP A 101 -11.48 22.59 1.63
C TRP A 101 -11.30 21.08 1.46
N ASP A 102 -10.12 20.55 1.69
CA ASP A 102 -9.83 19.11 1.67
C ASP A 102 -10.61 18.37 2.77
N GLU A 103 -10.60 18.92 3.99
CA GLU A 103 -11.38 18.40 5.12
C GLU A 103 -12.88 18.52 4.84
N ALA A 104 -13.34 19.68 4.33
CA ALA A 104 -14.73 19.89 3.96
C ALA A 104 -15.20 18.88 2.89
N LEU A 105 -14.37 18.61 1.87
CA LEU A 105 -14.67 17.64 0.81
C LEU A 105 -14.74 16.20 1.35
N LYS A 106 -13.80 15.82 2.24
CA LYS A 106 -13.82 14.53 2.94
C LYS A 106 -15.13 14.34 3.71
N ILE A 107 -15.54 15.34 4.49
CA ILE A 107 -16.76 15.28 5.30
C ILE A 107 -18.00 15.27 4.41
N PHE A 108 -18.05 16.13 3.38
CA PHE A 108 -19.16 16.19 2.43
C PHE A 108 -19.40 14.84 1.77
N ARG A 109 -18.35 14.21 1.20
CA ARG A 109 -18.44 12.89 0.57
C ARG A 109 -18.95 11.83 1.56
N SER A 110 -18.45 11.86 2.79
CA SER A 110 -18.86 10.94 3.86
C SER A 110 -20.35 11.08 4.20
N LEU A 111 -20.84 12.31 4.38
CA LEU A 111 -22.25 12.58 4.66
C LEU A 111 -23.14 12.17 3.47
N THR A 112 -22.76 12.52 2.23
CA THR A 112 -23.53 12.21 1.02
C THR A 112 -23.70 10.71 0.83
N VAL A 113 -22.65 9.92 1.04
CA VAL A 113 -22.68 8.46 0.94
C VAL A 113 -23.65 7.85 1.96
N LEU A 114 -23.78 8.48 3.14
CA LEU A 114 -24.72 8.08 4.19
C LEU A 114 -26.16 8.59 3.95
N GLY A 115 -26.40 9.29 2.84
CA GLY A 115 -27.72 9.82 2.44
C GLY A 115 -28.02 11.22 2.95
N HIS A 116 -27.01 11.95 3.45
CA HIS A 116 -27.16 13.31 3.98
C HIS A 116 -26.29 14.27 3.17
N THR A 117 -26.88 15.05 2.28
CA THR A 117 -26.10 16.08 1.56
C THR A 117 -26.29 17.42 2.26
N PRO A 118 -25.21 18.08 2.75
CA PRO A 118 -25.30 19.42 3.32
C PRO A 118 -26.00 20.37 2.35
N ALA A 119 -27.07 21.02 2.81
CA ALA A 119 -27.87 21.90 1.97
C ALA A 119 -27.01 23.03 1.37
N GLN A 120 -27.32 23.46 0.15
CA GLN A 120 -26.64 24.54 -0.58
C GLN A 120 -25.22 24.22 -1.08
N TRP A 121 -24.62 23.11 -0.63
CA TRP A 121 -23.31 22.66 -1.07
C TRP A 121 -23.41 21.54 -2.10
N SER A 122 -22.45 21.53 -3.01
CA SER A 122 -22.20 20.42 -3.93
C SER A 122 -20.70 20.17 -3.98
N GLU A 123 -20.31 18.98 -4.44
CA GLU A 123 -18.90 18.65 -4.61
C GLU A 123 -18.20 19.64 -5.56
N GLU A 124 -18.86 20.05 -6.64
CA GLU A 124 -18.35 21.02 -7.60
C GLU A 124 -18.10 22.39 -6.96
N LYS A 125 -18.97 22.84 -6.05
CA LYS A 125 -18.77 24.11 -5.33
C LYS A 125 -17.56 24.05 -4.41
N LEU A 126 -17.38 22.96 -3.68
CA LEU A 126 -16.22 22.78 -2.79
C LEU A 126 -14.93 22.73 -3.59
N VAL A 127 -14.91 21.98 -4.69
CA VAL A 127 -13.75 21.89 -5.59
C VAL A 127 -13.45 23.25 -6.24
N SER A 128 -14.47 24.00 -6.65
CA SER A 128 -14.29 25.35 -7.19
C SER A 128 -13.68 26.29 -6.16
N ALA A 129 -14.20 26.29 -4.93
CA ALA A 129 -13.68 27.13 -3.85
C ALA A 129 -12.23 26.79 -3.48
N GLN A 130 -11.88 25.49 -3.50
CA GLN A 130 -10.51 25.04 -3.34
C GLN A 130 -9.60 25.54 -4.47
N ARG A 131 -10.06 25.42 -5.72
CA ARG A 131 -9.32 25.90 -6.90
C ARG A 131 -9.09 27.41 -6.83
N ASP A 132 -10.07 28.19 -6.38
CA ASP A 132 -9.91 29.64 -6.21
C ASP A 132 -8.86 29.98 -5.14
N LYS A 133 -8.82 29.23 -4.03
CA LYS A 133 -7.76 29.36 -3.02
C LYS A 133 -6.36 29.03 -3.58
N TRP A 134 -6.25 28.07 -4.50
CA TRP A 134 -4.99 27.79 -5.18
C TRP A 134 -4.58 28.92 -6.14
N LYS A 135 -5.53 29.54 -6.83
CA LYS A 135 -5.27 30.74 -7.67
C LYS A 135 -4.73 31.90 -6.84
N GLU A 136 -5.32 32.16 -5.68
CA GLU A 136 -4.84 33.21 -4.74
C GLU A 136 -3.39 32.95 -4.32
N LYS A 137 -3.04 31.70 -4.07
CA LYS A 137 -1.67 31.27 -3.75
C LYS A 137 -0.74 31.19 -4.96
N LYS A 138 -1.25 31.39 -6.18
CA LYS A 138 -0.51 31.24 -7.45
C LYS A 138 0.13 29.87 -7.62
N PHE A 139 -0.58 28.82 -7.21
CA PHE A 139 -0.16 27.44 -7.42
C PHE A 139 -0.53 27.00 -8.83
N ASP A 140 0.21 27.49 -9.81
CA ASP A 140 -0.10 27.35 -11.25
C ASP A 140 -0.31 25.88 -11.66
N ALA A 141 0.53 24.98 -11.15
CA ALA A 141 0.45 23.54 -11.46
C ALA A 141 -0.86 22.87 -10.98
N LEU A 142 -1.55 23.43 -9.98
CA LEU A 142 -2.83 22.92 -9.47
C LEU A 142 -4.05 23.48 -10.21
N ILE A 143 -3.89 24.59 -10.93
CA ILE A 143 -4.98 25.30 -11.61
C ILE A 143 -4.92 25.12 -13.14
N GLN A 144 -3.82 24.61 -13.68
CA GLN A 144 -3.68 24.27 -15.09
C GLN A 144 -4.73 23.21 -15.49
N ASP A 145 -5.47 23.49 -16.57
CA ASP A 145 -6.33 22.49 -17.17
C ASP A 145 -5.49 21.42 -17.88
N THR A 146 -5.96 20.16 -17.86
CA THR A 146 -5.28 19.06 -18.53
C THR A 146 -5.26 19.30 -20.04
N VAL A 147 -4.09 19.58 -20.59
CA VAL A 147 -3.93 19.72 -22.04
C VAL A 147 -3.55 18.36 -22.61
N ARG A 148 -4.48 17.72 -23.32
CA ARG A 148 -4.24 16.46 -24.02
C ARG A 148 -3.42 16.67 -25.30
N LEU A 149 -2.72 15.65 -25.77
CA LEU A 149 -2.14 15.62 -27.12
C LEU A 149 -3.27 15.74 -28.16
N SER A 150 -3.05 16.57 -29.18
CA SER A 150 -3.90 16.56 -30.37
C SER A 150 -3.58 15.33 -31.21
N ASP A 151 -4.59 14.71 -31.82
CA ASP A 151 -4.42 13.63 -32.80
C ASP A 151 -3.68 14.16 -34.04
N GLY A 152 -2.35 14.21 -34.00
CA GLY A 152 -1.55 14.75 -35.09
C GLY A 152 -0.04 14.77 -34.83
N VAL A 153 0.66 13.87 -35.53
CA VAL A 153 2.09 13.83 -35.89
C VAL A 153 3.12 13.99 -34.76
N HIS A 154 3.81 12.87 -34.51
CA HIS A 154 4.87 12.72 -33.52
C HIS A 154 6.23 13.32 -33.93
N ASP A 155 6.30 14.64 -34.11
CA ASP A 155 7.56 15.31 -34.46
C ASP A 155 8.43 15.56 -33.23
N ALA A 156 9.76 15.53 -33.39
CA ALA A 156 10.65 15.86 -32.28
C ALA A 156 10.44 17.30 -31.77
N PRO A 157 10.60 17.57 -30.46
CA PRO A 157 10.48 18.91 -29.92
C PRO A 157 11.44 19.84 -30.64
N SER A 158 10.96 21.04 -30.97
CA SER A 158 11.79 22.04 -31.61
C SER A 158 13.03 22.35 -30.77
N LEU A 159 14.11 22.79 -31.41
CA LEU A 159 15.32 23.19 -30.70
C LEU A 159 15.06 24.35 -29.70
N GLU A 160 14.09 25.21 -30.00
CA GLU A 160 13.64 26.26 -29.09
C GLU A 160 12.94 25.67 -27.87
N THR A 161 12.01 24.71 -28.07
CA THR A 161 11.34 23.97 -26.99
C THR A 161 12.37 23.29 -26.09
N VAL A 162 13.32 22.56 -26.67
CA VAL A 162 14.37 21.85 -25.92
C VAL A 162 15.20 22.82 -25.08
N ARG A 163 15.71 23.90 -25.69
CA ARG A 163 16.51 24.91 -24.97
C ARG A 163 15.72 25.56 -23.83
N LYS A 164 14.44 25.85 -24.06
CA LYS A 164 13.54 26.41 -23.04
C LYS A 164 13.39 25.42 -21.89
N MET A 165 13.01 24.17 -22.17
CA MET A 165 12.77 23.15 -21.15
C MET A 165 14.03 22.83 -20.34
N MET A 166 15.19 22.76 -20.99
CA MET A 166 16.47 22.59 -20.30
C MET A 166 16.79 23.69 -19.27
N LYS A 167 16.30 24.92 -19.45
CA LYS A 167 16.45 26.00 -18.45
C LYS A 167 15.54 25.81 -17.23
N GLY A 168 14.40 25.15 -17.41
CA GLY A 168 13.45 24.84 -16.34
C GLY A 168 13.82 23.58 -15.55
N THR A 169 14.71 22.75 -16.07
CA THR A 169 15.26 21.57 -15.39
C THR A 169 16.51 21.94 -14.61
N VAL A 170 16.65 21.37 -13.41
CA VAL A 170 17.76 21.61 -12.49
C VAL A 170 18.36 20.30 -12.01
N THR A 171 19.63 20.34 -11.60
CA THR A 171 20.24 19.26 -10.83
C THR A 171 19.82 19.41 -9.37
N VAL A 172 19.24 18.36 -8.79
CA VAL A 172 19.01 18.28 -7.34
C VAL A 172 20.25 17.68 -6.69
N TRP A 173 20.81 18.39 -5.72
CA TRP A 173 22.06 18.03 -5.07
C TRP A 173 21.85 17.98 -3.57
N VAL A 174 21.91 16.78 -3.00
CA VAL A 174 21.82 16.59 -1.55
C VAL A 174 23.23 16.36 -1.00
N ASP A 175 23.67 17.28 -0.16
CA ASP A 175 24.94 17.19 0.55
C ASP A 175 24.74 16.37 1.82
N ARG A 176 25.35 15.18 1.88
CA ARG A 176 25.28 14.27 3.04
C ARG A 176 26.49 14.38 3.96
N GLY A 177 27.35 15.38 3.70
CA GLY A 177 28.58 15.59 4.46
C GLY A 177 29.74 14.74 3.95
N MET A 178 30.42 14.06 4.86
CA MET A 178 31.63 13.28 4.55
C MET A 178 31.56 11.91 5.19
N THR A 179 31.79 10.87 4.41
CA THR A 179 32.00 9.50 4.89
C THR A 179 33.49 9.21 5.00
N ILE A 180 33.90 8.45 6.02
CA ILE A 180 35.29 8.03 6.21
C ILE A 180 35.37 6.53 5.94
N GLU A 181 36.00 6.16 4.83
CA GLU A 181 36.24 4.76 4.48
C GLU A 181 37.74 4.49 4.49
N LYS A 182 38.18 3.53 5.30
CA LYS A 182 39.61 3.13 5.41
C LYS A 182 40.55 4.32 5.69
N GLY A 183 40.08 5.32 6.42
CA GLY A 183 40.84 6.53 6.75
C GLY A 183 40.85 7.63 5.67
N LEU A 184 40.15 7.43 4.54
CA LEU A 184 39.97 8.43 3.50
C LEU A 184 38.58 9.07 3.62
N GLY A 185 38.54 10.40 3.79
CA GLY A 185 37.31 11.16 3.75
C GLY A 185 36.83 11.37 2.31
N ARG A 186 35.59 10.97 2.01
CA ARG A 186 34.93 11.24 0.72
C ARG A 186 33.66 12.04 0.97
N ALA A 187 33.44 13.06 0.14
CA ALA A 187 32.18 13.80 0.20
C ALA A 187 31.04 12.88 -0.21
N ASP A 188 30.09 12.69 0.70
CA ASP A 188 28.89 11.91 0.48
C ASP A 188 27.80 12.83 -0.09
N ARG A 189 27.19 12.40 -1.19
CA ARG A 189 26.21 13.20 -1.90
C ARG A 189 25.23 12.32 -2.66
N MET A 190 23.97 12.75 -2.70
CA MET A 190 22.97 12.22 -3.62
C MET A 190 22.72 13.23 -4.73
N ILE A 191 22.66 12.76 -5.98
CA ILE A 191 22.43 13.60 -7.16
C ILE A 191 21.21 13.06 -7.90
N GLY A 192 20.27 13.96 -8.19
CA GLY A 192 19.13 13.72 -9.04
C GLY A 192 18.86 14.91 -9.95
N SER A 193 17.70 14.89 -10.58
CA SER A 193 17.17 15.96 -11.41
C SER A 193 15.84 16.43 -10.85
N GLY A 194 15.44 17.65 -11.19
CA GLY A 194 14.12 18.17 -10.87
C GLY A 194 13.72 19.25 -11.86
N PHE A 195 12.47 19.67 -11.82
CA PHE A 195 11.96 20.68 -12.75
C PHE A 195 10.94 21.59 -12.10
N PHE A 196 11.02 22.88 -12.43
CA PHE A 196 10.09 23.88 -11.92
C PHE A 196 8.68 23.66 -12.47
N ILE A 197 7.68 23.77 -11.60
CA ILE A 197 6.26 23.61 -11.96
C ILE A 197 5.46 24.90 -11.82
N ASP A 198 6.02 25.93 -11.20
CA ASP A 198 5.41 27.26 -11.14
C ASP A 198 6.45 28.40 -11.06
N ALA A 199 5.96 29.63 -11.18
CA ALA A 199 6.78 30.84 -11.13
C ALA A 199 7.29 31.20 -9.72
N ASN A 200 6.79 30.55 -8.68
CA ASN A 200 7.19 30.81 -7.29
C ASN A 200 8.39 29.97 -6.86
N GLY A 201 8.96 29.17 -7.76
CA GLY A 201 10.14 28.35 -7.47
C GLY A 201 9.81 27.02 -6.81
N TYR A 202 8.59 26.51 -6.99
CA TYR A 202 8.28 25.11 -6.66
C TYR A 202 8.77 24.18 -7.78
N LEU A 203 9.36 23.05 -7.40
CA LEU A 203 9.88 22.06 -8.34
C LEU A 203 9.63 20.63 -7.85
N ILE A 204 9.52 19.71 -8.80
CA ILE A 204 9.35 18.27 -8.53
C ILE A 204 10.69 17.55 -8.67
N THR A 205 10.89 16.54 -7.82
CA THR A 205 11.96 15.55 -7.86
C THR A 205 11.42 14.21 -7.34
N ASN A 206 12.25 13.17 -7.30
CA ASN A 206 11.89 11.93 -6.59
C ASN A 206 12.15 12.01 -5.08
N TYR A 207 11.40 11.23 -4.30
CA TYR A 207 11.57 11.11 -2.86
C TYR A 207 12.93 10.49 -2.50
N HIS A 208 13.35 9.41 -3.15
CA HIS A 208 14.62 8.74 -2.84
C HIS A 208 15.85 9.65 -3.02
N VAL A 209 15.75 10.68 -3.88
CA VAL A 209 16.81 11.69 -4.06
C VAL A 209 16.97 12.53 -2.78
N ILE A 210 15.86 12.84 -2.11
CA ILE A 210 15.81 13.72 -0.94
C ILE A 210 15.58 12.99 0.39
N GLN A 211 15.48 11.65 0.37
CA GLN A 211 15.10 10.83 1.52
C GLN A 211 15.86 11.18 2.78
N SER A 212 17.19 11.33 2.71
CA SER A 212 18.03 11.67 3.86
C SER A 212 17.70 13.00 4.55
N GLU A 213 16.97 13.90 3.89
CA GLU A 213 16.55 15.18 4.48
C GLU A 213 15.29 15.05 5.34
N VAL A 214 14.45 14.05 5.05
CA VAL A 214 13.10 13.92 5.63
C VAL A 214 12.89 12.63 6.42
N ASP A 215 13.73 11.62 6.18
CA ASP A 215 13.69 10.34 6.87
C ASP A 215 14.14 10.52 8.34
N PRO A 216 13.26 10.28 9.32
CA PRO A 216 13.60 10.42 10.73
C PRO A 216 14.62 9.38 11.22
N GLU A 217 14.83 8.26 10.51
CA GLU A 217 15.83 7.25 10.85
C GLU A 217 17.23 7.61 10.31
N TYR A 218 17.37 8.63 9.46
CA TYR A 218 18.66 9.05 8.91
C TYR A 218 19.50 9.83 9.94
N GLU A 219 20.53 9.16 10.49
CA GLU A 219 21.50 9.74 11.41
C GLU A 219 22.69 10.37 10.66
N GLY A 220 22.49 11.54 10.05
CA GLY A 220 23.56 12.23 9.32
C GLY A 220 23.30 13.70 9.02
N PHE A 221 24.32 14.39 8.50
CA PHE A 221 24.10 15.69 7.87
C PHE A 221 23.36 15.47 6.55
N SER A 222 22.33 16.29 6.28
CA SER A 222 21.68 16.36 4.99
C SER A 222 21.32 17.82 4.72
N ARG A 223 21.58 18.29 3.50
CA ARG A 223 21.10 19.58 2.99
C ARG A 223 20.79 19.50 1.50
N VAL A 224 19.59 19.93 1.13
CA VAL A 224 19.14 19.96 -0.26
C VAL A 224 19.50 21.29 -0.92
N TYR A 225 20.13 21.20 -2.10
CA TYR A 225 20.41 22.30 -2.99
C TYR A 225 19.90 21.97 -4.40
N ILE A 226 19.72 23.01 -5.20
CA ILE A 226 19.57 22.89 -6.65
C ILE A 226 20.72 23.59 -7.36
N LYS A 227 21.03 23.14 -8.57
CA LYS A 227 21.96 23.80 -9.50
C LYS A 227 21.26 24.01 -10.83
N ARG A 228 21.39 25.22 -11.36
CA ARG A 228 20.81 25.57 -12.66
C ARG A 228 21.83 25.31 -13.75
N ALA A 229 21.35 24.84 -14.89
CA ALA A 229 22.15 24.55 -16.08
C ALA A 229 23.03 25.73 -16.56
N GLU A 230 22.61 26.97 -16.32
CA GLU A 230 23.34 28.18 -16.69
C GLU A 230 24.58 28.40 -15.80
N ASN A 231 24.57 27.88 -14.57
CA ASN A 231 25.67 28.01 -13.64
C ASN A 231 25.77 26.77 -12.70
N PRO A 232 26.28 25.63 -13.21
CA PRO A 232 26.47 24.37 -12.47
C PRO A 232 27.21 24.49 -11.14
N THR A 233 28.03 25.54 -10.99
CA THR A 233 28.91 25.72 -9.83
C THR A 233 28.19 26.32 -8.63
N VAL A 234 27.08 27.02 -8.86
CA VAL A 234 26.32 27.70 -7.82
C VAL A 234 25.27 26.75 -7.24
N ARG A 235 25.40 26.48 -5.94
CA ARG A 235 24.39 25.74 -5.16
C ARG A 235 23.38 26.73 -4.59
N ILE A 236 22.11 26.50 -4.89
CA ILE A 236 21.02 27.31 -4.36
C ILE A 236 20.26 26.47 -3.34
N PRO A 237 20.06 26.93 -2.10
CA PRO A 237 19.29 26.19 -1.11
C PRO A 237 17.85 25.90 -1.59
N ALA A 238 17.37 24.71 -1.29
CA ALA A 238 15.98 24.33 -1.48
C ALA A 238 15.44 23.65 -0.21
N LYS A 239 14.16 23.86 0.06
CA LYS A 239 13.44 23.25 1.18
C LYS A 239 12.53 22.15 0.64
N VAL A 240 12.51 20.99 1.31
CA VAL A 240 11.47 19.98 1.05
C VAL A 240 10.15 20.48 1.64
N VAL A 241 9.14 20.60 0.80
CA VAL A 241 7.79 21.06 1.18
C VAL A 241 6.95 19.87 1.60
N GLY A 242 6.82 18.89 0.72
CA GLY A 242 6.13 17.64 0.96
C GLY A 242 6.70 16.52 0.11
N TRP A 243 6.45 15.27 0.51
CA TRP A 243 6.97 14.08 -0.14
C TRP A 243 6.03 12.90 -0.03
N ASP A 244 6.17 11.96 -0.96
CA ASP A 244 5.39 10.75 -1.07
C ASP A 244 6.34 9.56 -1.25
N THR A 245 6.36 8.69 -0.24
CA THR A 245 7.16 7.46 -0.21
C THR A 245 6.63 6.38 -1.15
N THR A 246 5.31 6.40 -1.41
CA THR A 246 4.61 5.37 -2.20
C THR A 246 4.79 5.59 -3.71
N PHE A 247 4.75 6.83 -4.18
CA PHE A 247 4.93 7.20 -5.59
C PHE A 247 6.33 7.70 -5.92
N ASP A 248 7.21 7.76 -4.91
CA ASP A 248 8.57 8.27 -5.02
C ASP A 248 8.63 9.70 -5.59
N LEU A 249 7.83 10.62 -5.03
CA LEU A 249 7.74 12.00 -5.50
C LEU A 249 7.96 12.98 -4.35
N ALA A 250 8.60 14.12 -4.64
CA ALA A 250 8.77 15.19 -3.67
C ALA A 250 8.65 16.56 -4.31
N LEU A 251 8.07 17.48 -3.56
CA LEU A 251 7.95 18.90 -3.89
C LEU A 251 9.00 19.68 -3.10
N LEU A 252 9.86 20.39 -3.82
CA LEU A 252 10.83 21.32 -3.23
C LEU A 252 10.40 22.76 -3.51
N LYS A 253 10.89 23.67 -2.67
CA LYS A 253 10.77 25.13 -2.83
C LYS A 253 12.13 25.78 -2.74
N THR A 254 12.42 26.69 -3.66
CA THR A 254 13.58 27.58 -3.60
C THR A 254 13.16 29.03 -3.68
N GLU A 255 14.03 29.96 -3.29
CA GLU A 255 13.76 31.42 -3.30
C GLU A 255 13.94 32.07 -4.68
N ILE A 256 14.26 31.28 -5.71
CA ILE A 256 14.39 31.77 -7.09
C ILE A 256 13.04 31.73 -7.78
N ASN A 257 12.72 32.79 -8.52
CA ASN A 257 11.64 32.80 -9.49
C ASN A 257 12.20 32.33 -10.86
N PRO A 258 11.85 31.13 -11.34
CA PRO A 258 12.40 30.60 -12.57
C PRO A 258 11.84 31.34 -13.80
N GLU A 259 12.68 31.58 -14.80
CA GLU A 259 12.23 32.12 -16.11
C GLU A 259 11.36 31.12 -16.88
N VAL A 260 11.59 29.82 -16.65
CA VAL A 260 10.88 28.72 -17.30
C VAL A 260 10.43 27.72 -16.24
N TYR A 261 9.15 27.38 -16.29
CA TYR A 261 8.56 26.25 -15.57
C TYR A 261 7.71 25.44 -16.54
N PHE A 262 7.45 24.20 -16.16
CA PHE A 262 6.76 23.22 -17.00
C PHE A 262 5.25 23.27 -16.81
N GLN A 263 4.53 22.96 -17.88
CA GLN A 263 3.13 22.59 -17.80
C GLN A 263 3.01 21.07 -17.70
N LEU A 264 2.03 20.60 -16.94
CA LEU A 264 1.73 19.17 -16.86
C LEU A 264 0.86 18.75 -18.06
N GLY A 265 1.33 17.81 -18.88
CA GLY A 265 0.58 17.10 -19.95
C GLY A 265 -0.11 15.85 -19.39
N SER A 266 -0.63 14.91 -20.18
CA SER A 266 -1.30 13.70 -19.65
C SER A 266 -0.68 12.41 -20.15
N SER A 267 -0.21 11.54 -19.25
CA SER A 267 0.28 10.22 -19.65
C SER A 267 -0.83 9.30 -20.15
N GLU A 268 -2.11 9.65 -19.98
CA GLU A 268 -3.23 8.95 -20.63
C GLU A 268 -3.09 8.97 -22.17
N ASP A 269 -2.39 9.98 -22.71
CA ASP A 269 -2.15 10.10 -24.14
C ASP A 269 -0.96 9.25 -24.61
N LEU A 270 -0.14 8.73 -23.67
CA LEU A 270 0.97 7.85 -23.99
C LEU A 270 0.47 6.43 -24.24
N ASN A 271 0.94 5.83 -25.32
CA ASN A 271 0.72 4.43 -25.68
C ASN A 271 2.06 3.73 -25.87
N ILE A 272 2.06 2.40 -25.87
CA ILE A 272 3.25 1.64 -26.28
C ILE A 272 3.68 2.10 -27.68
N GLY A 273 4.93 2.52 -27.82
CA GLY A 273 5.49 3.12 -29.03
C GLY A 273 5.48 4.65 -29.08
N SER A 274 4.78 5.33 -28.17
CA SER A 274 4.80 6.80 -28.09
C SER A 274 6.23 7.30 -27.86
N ARG A 275 6.66 8.25 -28.70
CA ARG A 275 7.96 8.91 -28.58
C ARG A 275 7.98 9.79 -27.33
N ILE A 276 9.08 9.74 -26.59
CA ILE A 276 9.27 10.50 -25.36
C ILE A 276 10.69 11.09 -25.30
N TYR A 277 10.82 12.17 -24.54
CA TYR A 277 12.07 12.90 -24.37
C TYR A 277 12.34 13.13 -22.88
N ALA A 278 13.40 12.55 -22.34
CA ALA A 278 13.79 12.71 -20.96
C ALA A 278 14.87 13.79 -20.83
N ILE A 279 14.71 14.70 -19.88
CA ILE A 279 15.70 15.74 -19.57
C ILE A 279 16.24 15.48 -18.16
N GLY A 280 17.55 15.53 -17.98
CA GLY A 280 18.16 15.42 -16.66
C GLY A 280 19.66 15.73 -16.64
N SER A 281 20.26 15.40 -15.50
CA SER A 281 21.68 15.61 -15.20
C SER A 281 22.40 14.28 -14.86
N PRO A 282 22.49 13.31 -15.79
CA PRO A 282 23.11 12.01 -15.53
C PRO A 282 24.57 12.16 -15.09
N ALA A 283 24.96 11.49 -14.01
CA ALA A 283 26.29 11.60 -13.39
C ALA A 283 26.72 13.03 -12.99
N GLY A 284 25.77 13.97 -12.87
CA GLY A 284 26.06 15.40 -12.67
C GLY A 284 26.54 16.13 -13.92
N LEU A 285 26.49 15.48 -15.10
CA LEU A 285 26.61 16.14 -16.39
C LEU A 285 25.27 16.80 -16.70
N GLU A 286 25.17 18.08 -16.37
CA GLU A 286 23.95 18.86 -16.58
C GLU A 286 23.57 18.87 -18.07
N GLN A 287 22.30 19.17 -18.37
CA GLN A 287 21.84 19.43 -19.74
C GLN A 287 21.80 18.21 -20.67
N THR A 288 21.45 17.02 -20.18
CA THR A 288 21.28 15.85 -21.06
C THR A 288 19.82 15.68 -21.47
N LEU A 289 19.60 15.61 -22.78
CA LEU A 289 18.35 15.18 -23.40
C LEU A 289 18.54 13.78 -23.98
N THR A 290 17.71 12.83 -23.59
CA THR A 290 17.64 11.52 -24.23
C THR A 290 16.25 11.29 -24.81
N SER A 291 16.18 10.50 -25.87
CA SER A 291 14.92 10.16 -26.53
C SER A 291 14.72 8.67 -26.56
N GLY A 292 13.47 8.24 -26.45
CA GLY A 292 13.07 6.84 -26.53
C GLY A 292 11.58 6.71 -26.82
N ILE A 293 11.00 5.58 -26.47
CA ILE A 293 9.58 5.28 -26.53
C ILE A 293 9.10 4.73 -25.19
N VAL A 294 7.78 4.79 -25.00
CA VAL A 294 7.11 3.92 -24.02
C VAL A 294 7.18 2.48 -24.53
N SER A 295 7.89 1.63 -23.80
CA SER A 295 8.09 0.21 -24.14
C SER A 295 6.99 -0.69 -23.58
N ALA A 296 6.46 -0.35 -22.40
CA ALA A 296 5.33 -1.04 -21.79
C ALA A 296 4.62 -0.12 -20.79
N GLN A 297 3.38 -0.46 -20.45
CA GLN A 297 2.58 0.25 -19.45
C GLN A 297 2.23 -0.70 -18.30
N ASN A 298 1.69 -0.15 -17.20
CA ASN A 298 1.13 -0.89 -16.09
C ASN A 298 2.13 -1.82 -15.37
N ARG A 299 3.40 -1.40 -15.24
CA ARG A 299 4.39 -2.14 -14.44
C ARG A 299 4.19 -1.83 -12.96
N ARG A 300 4.03 -2.85 -12.12
CA ARG A 300 3.87 -2.71 -10.67
C ARG A 300 5.21 -2.75 -9.96
N LEU A 301 5.89 -1.60 -9.94
CA LEU A 301 7.15 -1.43 -9.21
C LEU A 301 7.00 -0.53 -7.98
N LEU A 302 5.94 0.27 -7.93
CA LEU A 302 5.57 1.09 -6.78
C LEU A 302 4.65 0.30 -5.85
N SER A 303 4.62 0.71 -4.59
CA SER A 303 3.69 0.24 -3.56
C SER A 303 2.21 0.44 -3.92
N LEU A 304 1.89 1.52 -4.62
CA LEU A 304 0.59 1.75 -5.26
C LEU A 304 0.78 2.36 -6.65
N GLY A 305 -0.21 2.16 -7.50
CA GLY A 305 -0.16 2.65 -8.87
C GLY A 305 0.79 1.83 -9.75
N SER A 306 1.08 2.36 -10.93
CA SER A 306 1.94 1.68 -11.89
C SER A 306 2.86 2.66 -12.60
N VAL A 307 3.98 2.15 -13.10
CA VAL A 307 4.96 2.92 -13.85
C VAL A 307 4.96 2.52 -15.33
N LEU A 308 5.44 3.45 -16.15
CA LEU A 308 5.75 3.20 -17.55
C LEU A 308 7.13 2.56 -17.63
N GLN A 309 7.30 1.57 -18.50
CA GLN A 309 8.61 1.11 -18.93
C GLN A 309 9.02 1.90 -20.17
N ILE A 310 10.26 2.37 -20.21
CA ILE A 310 10.79 3.19 -21.30
C ILE A 310 12.11 2.61 -21.81
N ASP A 311 12.53 2.97 -23.01
CA ASP A 311 13.87 2.63 -23.55
C ASP A 311 14.79 3.86 -23.67
N ALA A 312 14.28 5.06 -23.36
CA ALA A 312 15.09 6.27 -23.32
C ALA A 312 16.26 6.05 -22.33
N PRO A 313 17.52 6.26 -22.74
CA PRO A 313 18.65 6.09 -21.84
C PRO A 313 18.53 7.02 -20.63
N VAL A 314 18.43 6.44 -19.44
CA VAL A 314 18.42 7.13 -18.15
C VAL A 314 19.42 6.46 -17.23
N ASN A 315 20.04 7.24 -16.33
CA ASN A 315 21.12 6.79 -15.47
C ASN A 315 20.98 7.42 -14.07
N HIS A 316 21.84 7.03 -13.14
CA HIS A 316 21.94 7.72 -11.86
C HIS A 316 22.16 9.22 -12.09
N GLY A 317 21.33 10.06 -11.47
CA GLY A 317 21.30 11.52 -11.69
C GLY A 317 20.15 12.04 -12.58
N SER A 318 19.53 11.20 -13.43
CA SER A 318 18.31 11.61 -14.17
C SER A 318 17.01 11.42 -13.39
N SER A 319 17.02 10.68 -12.28
CA SER A 319 15.86 10.49 -11.38
C SER A 319 15.24 11.83 -10.98
N GLY A 320 13.93 11.96 -11.12
CA GLY A 320 13.18 13.19 -10.83
C GLY A 320 13.13 14.18 -12.01
N GLY A 321 13.88 13.92 -13.08
CA GLY A 321 13.83 14.71 -14.31
C GLY A 321 12.52 14.54 -15.08
N PRO A 322 12.08 15.54 -15.85
CA PRO A 322 10.84 15.45 -16.60
C PRO A 322 11.02 14.60 -17.87
N ILE A 323 9.98 13.82 -18.18
CA ILE A 323 9.75 13.26 -19.50
C ILE A 323 8.69 14.11 -20.17
N ILE A 324 9.01 14.68 -21.33
CA ILE A 324 8.15 15.60 -22.05
C ILE A 324 7.66 15.05 -23.38
N ASP A 325 6.54 15.61 -23.82
CA ASP A 325 6.15 15.59 -25.21
C ASP A 325 6.85 16.69 -26.03
N GLU A 326 6.41 16.79 -27.27
CA GLU A 326 6.95 17.59 -28.36
C GLU A 326 6.67 19.09 -28.14
N ALA A 327 5.63 19.39 -27.37
CA ALA A 327 5.27 20.73 -26.91
C ALA A 327 5.99 21.13 -25.61
N GLY A 328 6.78 20.23 -25.01
CA GLY A 328 7.47 20.46 -23.74
C GLY A 328 6.61 20.28 -22.50
N ARG A 329 5.44 19.64 -22.62
CA ARG A 329 4.57 19.34 -21.48
C ARG A 329 5.02 18.05 -20.81
N VAL A 330 4.99 18.00 -19.48
CA VAL A 330 5.46 16.84 -18.71
C VAL A 330 4.43 15.72 -18.77
N GLN A 331 4.85 14.58 -19.29
CA GLN A 331 4.04 13.37 -19.44
C GLN A 331 4.38 12.32 -18.38
N ALA A 332 5.61 12.32 -17.88
CA ALA A 332 6.05 11.43 -16.80
C ALA A 332 7.29 12.00 -16.10
N ILE A 333 7.70 11.38 -15.01
CA ILE A 333 8.89 11.71 -14.24
C ILE A 333 9.84 10.52 -14.30
N VAL A 334 11.11 10.73 -14.64
CA VAL A 334 12.11 9.66 -14.71
C VAL A 334 12.23 8.98 -13.35
N PHE A 335 12.06 7.66 -13.33
CA PHE A 335 12.23 6.82 -12.15
C PHE A 335 13.45 5.92 -12.37
N ALA A 336 14.62 6.42 -11.96
CA ALA A 336 15.86 5.66 -11.96
C ALA A 336 16.25 5.36 -10.50
N GLY A 337 16.66 4.13 -10.21
CA GLY A 337 16.93 3.72 -8.82
C GLY A 337 16.80 2.22 -8.52
N LEU A 338 16.33 1.41 -9.47
CA LEU A 338 16.25 -0.04 -9.28
C LEU A 338 17.59 -0.69 -9.65
N GLU A 339 18.53 -0.74 -8.70
CA GLU A 339 19.82 -1.44 -8.86
C GLU A 339 19.65 -2.91 -9.28
N ARG A 340 18.54 -3.55 -8.87
CA ARG A 340 18.23 -4.95 -9.18
C ARG A 340 17.79 -5.20 -10.63
N ASN A 341 17.52 -4.15 -11.42
CA ASN A 341 16.99 -4.23 -12.78
C ASN A 341 17.89 -3.51 -13.80
N GLU A 342 19.20 -3.69 -13.71
CA GLU A 342 20.16 -3.11 -14.67
C GLU A 342 19.73 -3.39 -16.13
N GLY A 343 19.61 -2.33 -16.93
CA GLY A 343 19.18 -2.42 -18.34
C GLY A 343 17.69 -2.17 -18.60
N LEU A 344 16.88 -1.93 -17.55
CA LEU A 344 15.48 -1.50 -17.69
C LEU A 344 15.27 -0.09 -17.10
N ASN A 345 14.51 0.73 -17.82
CA ASN A 345 14.24 2.11 -17.43
C ASN A 345 12.73 2.31 -17.21
N PHE A 346 12.38 3.12 -16.21
CA PHE A 346 10.99 3.36 -15.82
C PHE A 346 10.69 4.85 -15.64
N ALA A 347 9.40 5.18 -15.67
CA ALA A 347 8.90 6.52 -15.41
C ALA A 347 7.58 6.51 -14.65
N ILE A 348 7.44 7.42 -13.70
CA ILE A 348 6.22 7.67 -12.93
C ILE A 348 5.27 8.51 -13.80
N PRO A 349 4.05 8.03 -14.11
CA PRO A 349 3.03 8.80 -14.81
C PRO A 349 2.74 10.15 -14.15
N VAL A 350 2.56 11.20 -14.94
CA VAL A 350 2.24 12.53 -14.40
C VAL A 350 0.88 12.57 -13.69
N GLU A 351 -0.03 11.62 -13.95
CA GLU A 351 -1.32 11.53 -13.28
C GLU A 351 -1.18 11.10 -11.83
N LEU A 352 -0.14 10.31 -11.48
CA LEU A 352 0.19 10.05 -10.07
C LEU A 352 0.66 11.33 -9.38
N LEU A 353 1.52 12.13 -10.03
CA LEU A 353 1.91 13.44 -9.51
C LEU A 353 0.69 14.34 -9.30
N ARG A 354 -0.20 14.46 -10.28
CA ARG A 354 -1.42 15.28 -10.16
C ARG A 354 -2.29 14.87 -8.99
N LEU A 355 -2.42 13.57 -8.77
CA LEU A 355 -3.25 13.01 -7.71
C LEU A 355 -2.82 13.49 -6.33
N ILE A 356 -1.50 13.55 -6.10
CA ILE A 356 -0.92 13.90 -4.79
C ILE A 356 -0.44 15.34 -4.69
N LEU A 357 -0.37 16.08 -5.79
CA LEU A 357 0.17 17.45 -5.79
C LEU A 357 -0.50 18.38 -4.77
N PRO A 358 -1.83 18.35 -4.55
CA PRO A 358 -2.47 19.10 -3.46
C PRO A 358 -1.89 18.78 -2.08
N GLN A 359 -1.61 17.50 -1.80
CA GLN A 359 -1.03 17.06 -0.53
C GLN A 359 0.44 17.48 -0.42
N LEU A 360 1.21 17.38 -1.50
CA LEU A 360 2.59 17.85 -1.55
C LEU A 360 2.70 19.36 -1.22
N TYR A 361 1.76 20.18 -1.72
CA TYR A 361 1.68 21.61 -1.38
C TYR A 361 1.19 21.87 0.05
N ALA A 362 0.39 20.97 0.64
CA ALA A 362 0.01 21.05 2.06
C ALA A 362 1.22 20.81 2.97
N GLY A 363 2.17 20.00 2.49
CA GLY A 363 3.47 19.75 3.08
C GLY A 363 3.50 18.56 4.03
N GLY A 364 4.72 18.15 4.39
CA GLY A 364 4.95 16.91 5.12
C GLY A 364 4.83 15.67 4.22
N GLU A 365 4.76 14.50 4.86
CA GLU A 365 4.52 13.24 4.16
C GLU A 365 3.05 13.15 3.72
N THR A 366 2.83 12.78 2.46
CA THR A 366 1.49 12.53 1.92
C THR A 366 0.87 11.26 2.49
N VAL A 367 -0.45 11.21 2.58
CA VAL A 367 -1.18 10.05 3.11
C VAL A 367 -2.11 9.47 2.04
N HIS A 368 -1.96 8.18 1.78
CA HIS A 368 -2.85 7.42 0.91
C HIS A 368 -4.00 6.81 1.69
N ALA A 369 -5.20 6.84 1.13
CA ALA A 369 -6.35 6.16 1.72
C ALA A 369 -6.27 4.65 1.50
N TRP A 370 -6.66 3.88 2.51
CA TRP A 370 -6.65 2.42 2.48
C TRP A 370 -7.88 1.85 3.17
N MET A 371 -8.36 0.70 2.69
CA MET A 371 -9.46 -0.03 3.32
C MET A 371 -9.01 -0.94 4.46
N SER A 372 -7.71 -1.07 4.72
CA SER A 372 -7.17 -2.00 5.72
C SER A 372 -7.53 -3.46 5.42
N CYS A 373 -7.43 -3.85 4.15
CA CYS A 373 -7.74 -5.19 3.67
C CYS A 373 -6.73 -5.65 2.61
N TYR A 374 -6.79 -6.94 2.29
CA TYR A 374 -6.06 -7.61 1.22
C TYR A 374 -7.10 -8.27 0.31
N GLY A 375 -6.93 -8.13 -1.01
CA GLY A 375 -7.88 -8.63 -1.99
C GLY A 375 -7.23 -9.07 -3.30
N VAL A 376 -8.01 -9.77 -4.13
CA VAL A 376 -7.55 -10.26 -5.44
C VAL A 376 -8.58 -9.96 -6.51
N SER A 377 -8.11 -9.60 -7.71
CA SER A 377 -8.98 -9.40 -8.87
C SER A 377 -9.63 -10.72 -9.28
N VAL A 378 -10.95 -10.71 -9.44
CA VAL A 378 -11.73 -11.83 -9.96
C VAL A 378 -12.31 -11.47 -11.31
N LYS A 379 -12.13 -12.36 -12.29
CA LYS A 379 -12.62 -12.16 -13.65
C LYS A 379 -14.10 -12.51 -13.76
N GLU A 380 -14.78 -11.87 -14.70
CA GLU A 380 -16.15 -12.23 -15.03
C GLU A 380 -16.22 -13.66 -15.56
N SER A 381 -17.22 -14.40 -15.09
CA SER A 381 -17.62 -15.70 -15.61
C SER A 381 -19.15 -15.76 -15.63
N PRO A 382 -19.79 -16.76 -16.28
CA PRO A 382 -21.25 -16.86 -16.33
C PRO A 382 -21.93 -16.89 -14.95
N GLN A 383 -21.16 -17.02 -13.89
CA GLN A 383 -21.65 -17.16 -12.54
C GLN A 383 -20.89 -16.30 -11.51
N GLN A 384 -20.01 -15.40 -11.94
CA GLN A 384 -19.29 -14.46 -11.08
C GLN A 384 -19.08 -13.14 -11.81
N ALA A 385 -19.52 -12.03 -11.21
CA ALA A 385 -19.21 -10.70 -11.74
C ALA A 385 -17.71 -10.40 -11.60
N ALA A 386 -17.16 -9.62 -12.54
CA ALA A 386 -15.83 -9.05 -12.36
C ALA A 386 -15.79 -8.11 -11.15
N GLY A 387 -14.69 -8.14 -10.40
CA GLY A 387 -14.53 -7.31 -9.22
C GLY A 387 -13.27 -7.64 -8.43
N THR A 388 -13.30 -7.30 -7.14
CA THR A 388 -12.24 -7.63 -6.17
C THR A 388 -12.80 -8.52 -5.09
N GLU A 389 -12.31 -9.75 -4.98
CA GLU A 389 -12.61 -10.62 -3.84
C GLU A 389 -11.80 -10.14 -2.63
N LEU A 390 -12.49 -9.75 -1.56
CA LEU A 390 -11.85 -9.41 -0.29
C LEU A 390 -11.41 -10.70 0.39
N VAL A 391 -10.11 -10.94 0.45
CA VAL A 391 -9.56 -12.19 1.00
C VAL A 391 -9.30 -12.07 2.50
N TYR A 392 -8.86 -10.90 2.96
CA TYR A 392 -8.56 -10.66 4.35
C TYR A 392 -8.84 -9.20 4.73
N ALA A 393 -9.39 -8.97 5.92
CA ALA A 393 -9.51 -7.64 6.52
C ALA A 393 -8.71 -7.61 7.83
N VAL A 394 -7.98 -6.52 8.05
CA VAL A 394 -7.23 -6.32 9.29
C VAL A 394 -8.21 -6.33 10.47
N PRO A 395 -7.94 -7.09 11.54
CA PRO A 395 -8.82 -7.15 12.71
C PRO A 395 -9.08 -5.77 13.31
N GLY A 396 -10.35 -5.49 13.61
CA GLY A 396 -10.79 -4.22 14.17
C GLY A 396 -10.75 -3.04 13.19
N SER A 397 -10.33 -3.25 11.94
CA SER A 397 -10.43 -2.22 10.89
C SER A 397 -11.88 -1.97 10.50
N SER A 398 -12.12 -0.84 9.84
CA SER A 398 -13.45 -0.53 9.32
C SER A 398 -13.93 -1.54 8.28
N ALA A 399 -13.05 -2.12 7.45
CA ALA A 399 -13.43 -3.11 6.45
C ALA A 399 -13.80 -4.49 7.02
N SER A 400 -13.55 -4.76 8.30
CA SER A 400 -13.92 -6.04 8.95
C SER A 400 -15.42 -6.35 8.96
N VAL A 401 -16.28 -5.37 8.62
CA VAL A 401 -17.72 -5.56 8.41
C VAL A 401 -18.03 -6.31 7.10
N ILE A 402 -17.09 -6.31 6.15
CA ILE A 402 -17.24 -7.00 4.88
C ILE A 402 -16.80 -8.46 5.09
N PRO A 403 -17.66 -9.45 4.81
CA PRO A 403 -17.28 -10.86 4.95
C PRO A 403 -16.09 -11.21 4.05
N ALA A 404 -15.16 -12.01 4.57
CA ALA A 404 -14.10 -12.60 3.74
C ALA A 404 -14.72 -13.43 2.60
N GLY A 405 -14.13 -13.31 1.42
CA GLY A 405 -14.66 -13.80 0.15
C GLY A 405 -15.50 -12.76 -0.61
N ALA A 406 -16.11 -11.77 0.04
CA ALA A 406 -17.06 -10.90 -0.65
C ALA A 406 -16.46 -10.25 -1.91
N VAL A 407 -17.21 -10.31 -3.02
CA VAL A 407 -16.78 -9.73 -4.30
C VAL A 407 -17.26 -8.29 -4.40
N ILE A 408 -16.34 -7.36 -4.19
CA ILE A 408 -16.54 -5.91 -4.32
C ILE A 408 -16.61 -5.56 -5.80
N THR A 409 -17.66 -4.85 -6.19
CA THR A 409 -17.90 -4.45 -7.59
C THR A 409 -18.10 -2.95 -7.75
N HIS A 410 -18.44 -2.23 -6.67
CA HIS A 410 -18.62 -0.78 -6.73
C HIS A 410 -18.05 -0.08 -5.50
N LEU A 411 -17.52 1.13 -5.69
CA LEU A 411 -17.14 2.08 -4.65
C LEU A 411 -17.88 3.40 -4.86
N ASN A 412 -18.65 3.86 -3.88
CA ASN A 412 -19.51 5.05 -3.97
C ASN A 412 -20.41 5.06 -5.22
N GLY A 413 -20.85 3.87 -5.65
CA GLY A 413 -21.69 3.69 -6.84
C GLY A 413 -20.93 3.65 -8.18
N ARG A 414 -19.61 3.89 -8.19
CA ARG A 414 -18.76 3.70 -9.38
C ARG A 414 -18.34 2.25 -9.51
N ALA A 415 -18.39 1.71 -10.71
CA ALA A 415 -17.96 0.33 -10.96
C ALA A 415 -16.44 0.19 -10.79
N VAL A 416 -16.02 -0.85 -10.07
CA VAL A 416 -14.62 -1.23 -9.85
C VAL A 416 -14.44 -2.70 -10.25
N PRO A 417 -14.22 -2.99 -11.56
CA PRO A 417 -14.23 -4.36 -12.08
C PRO A 417 -12.97 -5.17 -11.70
N SER A 418 -12.03 -4.58 -10.97
CA SER A 418 -10.78 -5.21 -10.57
C SER A 418 -10.16 -4.50 -9.36
N LEU A 419 -9.15 -5.13 -8.74
CA LEU A 419 -8.39 -4.55 -7.63
C LEU A 419 -7.73 -3.23 -8.02
N GLU A 420 -7.23 -3.14 -9.25
CA GLU A 420 -6.55 -1.94 -9.74
C GLU A 420 -7.53 -0.78 -9.89
N ALA A 421 -8.74 -1.05 -10.38
CA ALA A 421 -9.80 -0.05 -10.45
C ALA A 421 -10.25 0.40 -9.05
N LEU A 422 -10.34 -0.53 -8.10
CA LEU A 422 -10.65 -0.21 -6.70
C LEU A 422 -9.56 0.67 -6.07
N GLN A 423 -8.28 0.28 -6.19
CA GLN A 423 -7.15 1.08 -5.72
C GLN A 423 -7.11 2.45 -6.40
N ALA A 424 -7.35 2.55 -7.70
CA ALA A 424 -7.39 3.80 -8.44
C ALA A 424 -8.47 4.77 -7.93
N GLU A 425 -9.65 4.28 -7.56
CA GLU A 425 -10.67 5.11 -6.94
C GLU A 425 -10.34 5.47 -5.49
N LEU A 426 -9.74 4.55 -4.72
CA LEU A 426 -9.31 4.84 -3.34
C LEU A 426 -8.24 5.94 -3.28
N MET A 427 -7.27 5.95 -4.19
CA MET A 427 -6.21 6.97 -4.22
C MET A 427 -6.74 8.39 -4.50
N ARG A 428 -7.98 8.55 -4.98
CA ARG A 428 -8.65 9.86 -5.17
C ARG A 428 -9.35 10.37 -3.91
N LEU A 429 -9.38 9.56 -2.86
CA LEU A 429 -10.06 9.85 -1.60
C LEU A 429 -9.04 10.10 -0.51
N SER A 430 -9.44 10.86 0.51
CA SER A 430 -8.61 11.12 1.68
C SER A 430 -8.86 10.08 2.75
N ALA A 431 -7.82 9.75 3.53
CA ALA A 431 -7.98 8.95 4.75
C ALA A 431 -9.03 9.59 5.69
N GLY A 432 -9.83 8.76 6.33
CA GLY A 432 -10.97 9.16 7.17
C GLY A 432 -12.29 9.34 6.42
N THR A 433 -12.31 9.33 5.08
CA THR A 433 -13.55 9.38 4.29
C THR A 433 -14.40 8.14 4.54
N ILE A 434 -15.71 8.30 4.72
CA ILE A 434 -16.66 7.18 4.72
C ILE A 434 -17.08 6.89 3.28
N VAL A 435 -16.93 5.63 2.87
CA VAL A 435 -17.29 5.13 1.55
C VAL A 435 -18.36 4.04 1.63
N LYS A 436 -19.13 3.90 0.57
CA LYS A 436 -20.05 2.79 0.36
C LYS A 436 -19.42 1.81 -0.60
N VAL A 437 -19.17 0.61 -0.12
CA VAL A 437 -18.67 -0.53 -0.87
C VAL A 437 -19.86 -1.41 -1.21
N SER A 438 -20.06 -1.74 -2.48
CA SER A 438 -21.16 -2.63 -2.89
C SER A 438 -20.63 -3.87 -3.61
N GLY A 439 -21.27 -5.01 -3.36
CA GLY A 439 -20.79 -6.29 -3.88
C GLY A 439 -21.67 -7.46 -3.51
N TYR A 440 -21.12 -8.66 -3.65
CA TYR A 440 -21.82 -9.92 -3.38
C TYR A 440 -21.14 -10.66 -2.23
N ALA A 441 -21.89 -10.96 -1.17
CA ALA A 441 -21.40 -11.77 -0.05
C ALA A 441 -21.29 -13.26 -0.44
N PRO A 442 -20.40 -14.04 0.21
CA PRO A 442 -20.38 -15.49 0.04
C PRO A 442 -21.71 -16.09 0.46
N LEU A 443 -22.18 -17.10 -0.26
CA LEU A 443 -23.24 -17.97 0.23
C LEU A 443 -22.72 -18.63 1.50
N HIS A 444 -23.49 -18.53 2.57
CA HIS A 444 -23.28 -19.35 3.75
C HIS A 444 -23.42 -20.82 3.36
N THR A 445 -22.32 -21.48 2.99
CA THR A 445 -22.28 -22.93 3.05
C THR A 445 -22.28 -23.26 4.54
N SER A 446 -23.31 -23.95 5.00
CA SER A 446 -23.41 -24.49 6.35
C SER A 446 -22.30 -25.53 6.58
N SER A 447 -21.08 -25.05 6.79
CA SER A 447 -19.98 -25.77 7.41
C SER A 447 -19.41 -24.85 8.48
N THR A 448 -19.95 -25.02 9.70
CA THR A 448 -19.42 -24.59 10.99
C THR A 448 -17.97 -24.10 10.96
N ASN A 449 -17.71 -22.79 11.14
CA ASN A 449 -16.41 -22.32 11.65
C ASN A 449 -16.38 -20.91 12.26
N ASP A 450 -17.46 -20.12 12.24
CA ASP A 450 -17.43 -18.75 12.84
C ASP A 450 -17.64 -18.71 14.37
N ALA A 451 -17.61 -19.85 15.05
CA ALA A 451 -17.76 -19.91 16.50
C ALA A 451 -16.80 -20.92 17.13
N ARG A 452 -15.47 -20.66 17.07
CA ARG A 452 -14.47 -21.22 18.00
C ARG A 452 -13.09 -20.58 17.76
N SER A 453 -12.91 -19.35 18.23
CA SER A 453 -11.58 -18.82 18.55
C SER A 453 -11.56 -17.96 19.82
N SER A 454 -12.48 -18.22 20.75
CA SER A 454 -12.33 -17.79 22.16
C SER A 454 -11.55 -18.86 22.92
N GLY A 455 -10.28 -19.06 22.55
CA GLY A 455 -9.33 -19.82 23.35
C GLY A 455 -8.62 -18.86 24.28
N SER A 456 -9.00 -18.86 25.55
CA SER A 456 -8.33 -18.11 26.62
C SER A 456 -6.86 -18.53 26.73
N ASP A 457 -5.96 -17.57 26.59
CA ASP A 457 -4.55 -17.72 26.97
C ASP A 457 -4.44 -17.84 28.49
N ALA A 458 -4.03 -19.01 28.96
CA ALA A 458 -3.48 -19.20 30.29
C ALA A 458 -2.05 -19.70 30.12
N ASP A 459 -1.11 -18.75 30.16
CA ASP A 459 0.30 -19.02 30.38
C ASP A 459 0.51 -19.40 31.85
N THR A 460 0.92 -20.64 32.12
CA THR A 460 1.75 -20.96 33.28
C THR A 460 2.49 -22.26 33.04
N ALA A 461 3.82 -22.15 32.98
CA ALA A 461 4.73 -23.28 32.97
C ALA A 461 4.74 -23.96 34.35
N GLY A 462 4.61 -25.29 34.36
CA GLY A 462 4.74 -26.12 35.55
C GLY A 462 5.23 -27.51 35.17
N THR A 463 6.53 -27.71 35.34
CA THR A 463 7.27 -28.96 35.13
C THR A 463 6.82 -30.07 36.10
N THR A 464 6.71 -31.31 35.60
CA THR A 464 6.99 -32.65 36.21
C THR A 464 6.23 -33.66 35.35
N GLY A 465 6.85 -34.61 34.64
CA GLY A 465 7.70 -35.67 35.14
C GLY A 465 6.88 -36.97 35.17
N ASN A 466 6.93 -37.79 34.11
CA ASN A 466 7.13 -39.23 34.25
C ASN A 466 7.28 -39.97 32.92
N ALA A 467 8.21 -40.91 32.95
CA ALA A 467 8.55 -41.87 31.92
C ALA A 467 7.39 -42.82 31.61
N ASN A 468 7.31 -43.28 30.36
CA ASN A 468 7.20 -44.71 30.13
C ASN A 468 7.73 -45.13 28.75
N VAL A 469 8.52 -46.20 28.83
CA VAL A 469 9.19 -46.97 27.79
C VAL A 469 8.17 -47.86 27.06
N SER A 470 8.33 -48.06 25.75
CA SER A 470 8.22 -49.38 25.06
C SER A 470 8.35 -49.19 23.54
N THR A 471 9.54 -49.47 23.00
CA THR A 471 9.88 -50.66 22.20
C THR A 471 9.35 -50.64 20.76
N ALA A 472 10.29 -50.43 19.83
CA ALA A 472 10.25 -50.91 18.47
C ALA A 472 10.17 -52.46 18.41
N PRO A 473 9.95 -53.02 17.22
CA PRO A 473 11.10 -53.69 16.62
C PRO A 473 11.33 -53.39 15.14
N ASP A 474 12.60 -53.52 14.78
CA ASP A 474 13.23 -53.49 13.46
C ASP A 474 12.74 -54.57 12.48
N ALA A 475 12.86 -54.31 11.18
CA ALA A 475 13.61 -55.14 10.20
C ALA A 475 13.59 -54.45 8.82
N ILE A 476 14.73 -53.95 8.32
CA ILE A 476 15.66 -54.59 7.35
C ILE A 476 15.08 -54.78 5.93
N GLY A 477 15.71 -54.14 4.94
CA GLY A 477 15.49 -54.44 3.51
C GLY A 477 16.18 -53.45 2.57
N SER A 478 17.33 -53.84 2.03
CA SER A 478 18.31 -53.04 1.28
C SER A 478 17.98 -52.75 -0.20
N SER A 479 18.72 -51.75 -0.73
CA SER A 479 19.40 -51.71 -2.04
C SER A 479 18.68 -51.11 -3.27
N GLY A 480 19.39 -50.25 -4.00
CA GLY A 480 19.22 -50.11 -5.46
C GLY A 480 19.35 -48.71 -6.09
N ASN A 481 20.59 -48.26 -6.33
CA ASN A 481 21.09 -47.43 -7.45
C ASN A 481 20.26 -46.33 -8.16
N SER A 482 20.79 -45.11 -8.09
CA SER A 482 21.40 -44.31 -9.19
C SER A 482 20.75 -44.21 -10.58
N ALA A 483 20.34 -42.98 -10.96
CA ALA A 483 20.56 -42.31 -12.27
C ALA A 483 19.91 -40.91 -12.19
N VAL A 484 20.65 -39.79 -12.03
CA VAL A 484 21.26 -38.94 -13.09
C VAL A 484 20.47 -38.94 -14.41
N GLY A 485 19.83 -37.80 -14.70
CA GLY A 485 19.13 -37.52 -15.95
C GLY A 485 18.73 -36.05 -16.06
N THR A 486 19.72 -35.20 -16.31
CA THR A 486 19.55 -33.85 -16.87
C THR A 486 18.85 -33.91 -18.23
N ALA A 487 17.91 -33.00 -18.52
CA ALA A 487 17.92 -32.13 -19.71
C ALA A 487 16.55 -31.52 -20.06
N HIS A 488 16.59 -30.20 -20.26
CA HIS A 488 16.01 -29.46 -21.38
C HIS A 488 14.49 -29.31 -21.55
N ILE A 489 14.09 -28.09 -21.20
CA ILE A 489 13.20 -27.16 -21.89
C ILE A 489 13.19 -27.36 -23.43
N SER A 490 11.98 -27.54 -23.97
CA SER A 490 11.66 -27.22 -25.37
C SER A 490 10.23 -26.67 -25.44
N THR A 491 10.16 -25.39 -25.78
CA THR A 491 9.00 -24.65 -26.27
C THR A 491 8.48 -25.23 -27.59
N GLY A 492 7.16 -25.22 -27.78
CA GLY A 492 6.56 -25.58 -29.07
C GLY A 492 5.05 -25.36 -29.08
N ASP A 493 4.64 -24.16 -29.48
CA ASP A 493 3.28 -23.83 -29.90
C ASP A 493 2.82 -24.72 -31.07
N THR A 494 1.57 -25.19 -31.05
CA THR A 494 0.74 -25.30 -32.26
C THR A 494 -0.74 -25.41 -31.87
N ALA A 495 -1.55 -24.53 -32.46
CA ALA A 495 -3.00 -24.57 -32.45
C ALA A 495 -3.52 -25.48 -33.59
N GLY A 496 -4.65 -26.17 -33.37
CA GLY A 496 -5.38 -26.85 -34.46
C GLY A 496 -6.35 -27.97 -34.06
N ALA A 497 -7.57 -27.57 -33.65
CA ALA A 497 -8.89 -28.14 -33.95
C ALA A 497 -9.16 -29.68 -34.12
N THR A 498 -10.18 -30.12 -33.34
CA THR A 498 -11.26 -31.10 -33.62
C THR A 498 -10.97 -32.60 -33.68
N SER A 499 -11.51 -33.39 -32.73
CA SER A 499 -12.79 -34.11 -32.89
C SER A 499 -13.03 -35.16 -31.78
N ASP A 500 -14.31 -35.30 -31.45
CA ASP A 500 -15.02 -36.25 -30.59
C ASP A 500 -14.33 -37.57 -30.19
N ALA A 501 -14.18 -37.76 -28.88
CA ALA A 501 -14.28 -39.06 -28.24
C ALA A 501 -14.85 -38.86 -26.82
N ALA A 502 -16.14 -39.14 -26.68
CA ALA A 502 -16.78 -39.32 -25.40
C ALA A 502 -16.31 -40.64 -24.80
N ASP A 503 -15.59 -40.59 -23.67
CA ASP A 503 -15.45 -41.75 -22.80
C ASP A 503 -15.37 -41.33 -21.32
N ASN A 504 -16.50 -41.56 -20.67
CA ASN A 504 -16.73 -41.90 -19.27
C ASN A 504 -15.50 -41.86 -18.32
N MET A 505 -15.29 -40.73 -17.63
CA MET A 505 -14.60 -40.71 -16.34
C MET A 505 -15.42 -39.90 -15.33
N GLY A 506 -15.62 -40.48 -14.16
CA GLY A 506 -16.48 -39.99 -13.09
C GLY A 506 -16.30 -38.50 -12.81
N GLY A 507 -17.35 -37.75 -13.09
CA GLY A 507 -17.44 -36.34 -12.74
C GLY A 507 -17.34 -36.20 -11.23
N ALA A 508 -16.20 -35.68 -10.75
CA ALA A 508 -16.22 -34.88 -9.55
C ALA A 508 -17.19 -33.72 -9.85
N GLU A 509 -18.33 -33.70 -9.17
CA GLU A 509 -19.28 -32.58 -9.22
C GLU A 509 -18.50 -31.28 -9.03
N ARG A 510 -18.40 -30.49 -10.12
CA ARG A 510 -17.92 -29.11 -10.06
C ARG A 510 -18.91 -28.35 -9.19
N LYS A 511 -18.47 -27.96 -7.99
CA LYS A 511 -19.27 -27.14 -7.06
C LYS A 511 -19.85 -25.92 -7.79
N GLU A 512 -21.17 -25.93 -7.95
CA GLU A 512 -21.96 -24.79 -8.41
C GLU A 512 -21.88 -23.63 -7.40
N HIS A 513 -22.17 -22.42 -7.87
CA HIS A 513 -21.61 -21.15 -7.41
C HIS A 513 -21.98 -20.66 -6.01
N ARG A 514 -21.07 -19.83 -5.47
CA ARG A 514 -20.72 -19.66 -4.04
C ARG A 514 -21.11 -18.29 -3.45
N TRP A 515 -21.93 -17.47 -4.12
CA TRP A 515 -22.22 -16.07 -3.75
C TRP A 515 -23.72 -15.73 -3.79
N GLU A 516 -24.16 -14.78 -2.95
CA GLU A 516 -25.53 -14.30 -2.97
C GLU A 516 -25.89 -13.63 -4.30
N LYS A 517 -27.16 -13.74 -4.72
CA LYS A 517 -27.64 -13.11 -5.97
C LYS A 517 -27.93 -11.62 -5.82
N THR A 518 -28.17 -11.16 -4.59
CA THR A 518 -28.51 -9.77 -4.31
C THR A 518 -27.25 -9.01 -3.92
N ARG A 519 -27.04 -7.85 -4.55
CA ARG A 519 -25.95 -6.96 -4.18
C ARG A 519 -26.20 -6.37 -2.79
N GLN A 520 -25.19 -6.43 -1.94
CA GLN A 520 -25.18 -5.81 -0.61
C GLN A 520 -24.37 -4.52 -0.62
N ASP A 521 -24.68 -3.63 0.33
CA ASP A 521 -23.96 -2.39 0.58
C ASP A 521 -23.32 -2.44 1.97
N TRP A 522 -22.02 -2.15 2.05
CA TRP A 522 -21.26 -1.99 3.28
C TRP A 522 -20.71 -0.57 3.37
N TYR A 523 -20.62 -0.03 4.59
CA TYR A 523 -20.05 1.28 4.83
C TYR A 523 -18.72 1.14 5.56
N VAL A 524 -17.66 1.71 4.98
CA VAL A 524 -16.28 1.60 5.46
C VAL A 524 -15.72 3.01 5.59
N GLN A 525 -15.03 3.28 6.69
CA GLN A 525 -14.20 4.48 6.83
C GLN A 525 -12.79 4.12 6.39
N LEU A 526 -12.25 4.88 5.45
CA LEU A 526 -10.89 4.68 4.97
C LEU A 526 -9.88 5.05 6.06
N GLU A 527 -8.82 4.29 6.17
CA GLU A 527 -7.69 4.51 7.07
C GLU A 527 -6.50 5.08 6.30
N ALA A 528 -5.49 5.57 7.01
CA ALA A 528 -4.22 5.92 6.41
C ALA A 528 -3.46 4.63 6.06
N ARG A 529 -2.99 4.52 4.82
CA ARG A 529 -2.16 3.39 4.39
C ARG A 529 -0.81 3.46 5.12
N PRO A 530 -0.41 2.42 5.87
CA PRO A 530 0.95 2.34 6.36
C PRO A 530 1.91 2.08 5.20
N GLU A 531 3.17 2.51 5.33
CA GLU A 531 4.24 2.22 4.37
C GLU A 531 4.42 0.70 4.16
N GLN A 532 4.30 -0.07 5.24
CA GLN A 532 4.49 -1.52 5.26
C GLN A 532 3.22 -2.24 5.80
N PRO A 533 2.20 -2.49 4.94
CA PRO A 533 0.95 -3.14 5.35
C PRO A 533 1.12 -4.51 6.01
N ALA A 534 2.05 -5.34 5.54
CA ALA A 534 2.25 -6.67 6.12
C ALA A 534 2.87 -6.60 7.53
N GLU A 535 3.67 -5.58 7.85
CA GLU A 535 4.14 -5.36 9.22
C GLU A 535 2.96 -5.05 10.15
N LEU A 536 2.01 -4.21 9.71
CA LEU A 536 0.80 -3.95 10.46
C LEU A 536 0.03 -5.25 10.72
N VAL A 537 -0.14 -6.09 9.70
CA VAL A 537 -0.80 -7.40 9.86
C VAL A 537 -0.05 -8.28 10.85
N TYR A 538 1.26 -8.41 10.72
CA TYR A 538 2.10 -9.20 11.62
C TYR A 538 1.95 -8.74 13.09
N ARG A 539 1.85 -7.43 13.32
CA ARG A 539 1.64 -6.86 14.66
C ARG A 539 0.20 -7.00 15.16
N LYS A 540 -0.79 -6.99 14.25
CA LYS A 540 -2.22 -6.97 14.58
C LYS A 540 -2.88 -8.33 14.70
N ASP A 541 -2.25 -9.37 14.18
CA ASP A 541 -2.86 -10.69 14.07
C ASP A 541 -1.96 -11.83 14.57
N SER A 542 -2.55 -12.99 14.78
CA SER A 542 -1.81 -14.23 15.01
C SER A 542 -0.92 -14.54 13.82
N ARG A 543 0.25 -15.13 14.10
CA ARG A 543 1.20 -15.57 13.05
C ARG A 543 0.54 -16.45 12.00
N ALA A 544 -0.38 -17.33 12.42
CA ALA A 544 -1.11 -18.22 11.51
C ALA A 544 -2.00 -17.44 10.52
N ARG A 545 -2.78 -16.45 11.00
CA ARG A 545 -3.61 -15.65 10.11
C ARG A 545 -2.81 -14.66 9.27
N ALA A 546 -1.67 -14.18 9.76
CA ALA A 546 -0.75 -13.36 8.98
C ALA A 546 -0.18 -14.09 7.76
N MET A 547 -0.15 -15.43 7.76
CA MET A 547 0.33 -16.22 6.61
C MET A 547 -0.49 -16.00 5.34
N LEU A 548 -1.79 -15.69 5.46
CA LEU A 548 -2.66 -15.47 4.32
C LEU A 548 -2.29 -14.17 3.56
N PRO A 549 -2.39 -12.97 4.16
CA PRO A 549 -2.04 -11.74 3.45
C PRO A 549 -0.53 -11.58 3.20
N ALA A 550 0.35 -12.20 3.99
CA ALA A 550 1.80 -12.09 3.77
C ALA A 550 2.32 -13.07 2.71
N TYR A 551 1.82 -14.31 2.67
CA TYR A 551 2.36 -15.36 1.79
C TYR A 551 1.34 -15.96 0.82
N GLY A 552 0.04 -15.73 1.00
CA GLY A 552 -1.03 -16.30 0.18
C GLY A 552 -1.45 -17.72 0.58
N MET A 553 -1.29 -18.10 1.86
CA MET A 553 -1.65 -19.43 2.36
C MET A 553 -2.89 -19.40 3.25
N TYR A 554 -3.91 -20.20 2.89
CA TYR A 554 -5.00 -20.52 3.81
C TYR A 554 -4.58 -21.67 4.71
N LEU A 555 -4.68 -21.46 6.02
CA LEU A 555 -4.26 -22.43 7.04
C LEU A 555 -5.44 -22.91 7.88
N GLU A 556 -5.52 -24.22 8.09
CA GLU A 556 -6.40 -24.84 9.09
C GLU A 556 -5.57 -25.50 10.20
N SER A 557 -6.09 -25.55 11.43
CA SER A 557 -5.38 -26.20 12.55
C SER A 557 -5.29 -27.72 12.33
N ALA A 558 -4.09 -28.28 12.51
CA ALA A 558 -3.82 -29.71 12.38
C ALA A 558 -3.62 -30.41 13.75
N GLY A 559 -4.27 -29.89 14.80
CA GLY A 559 -4.30 -30.51 16.14
C GLY A 559 -3.19 -30.08 17.12
N GLY A 560 -2.14 -29.42 16.65
CA GLY A 560 -1.10 -28.80 17.48
C GLY A 560 -1.19 -27.26 17.48
N LYS A 561 -0.74 -26.59 18.57
CA LYS A 561 -0.81 -25.11 18.71
C LYS A 561 -0.10 -24.34 17.58
N LYS A 562 0.88 -24.96 16.92
CA LYS A 562 1.67 -24.38 15.82
C LYS A 562 1.57 -25.18 14.53
N SER A 563 0.71 -26.20 14.50
CA SER A 563 0.62 -27.18 13.43
C SER A 563 -0.59 -26.88 12.57
N PHE A 564 -0.34 -26.70 11.27
CA PHE A 564 -1.34 -26.31 10.31
C PHE A 564 -1.29 -27.17 9.06
N ARG A 565 -2.42 -27.24 8.38
CA ARG A 565 -2.52 -27.76 7.03
C ARG A 565 -2.88 -26.63 6.09
N ILE A 566 -2.23 -26.59 4.93
CA ILE A 566 -2.58 -25.65 3.87
C ILE A 566 -3.87 -26.15 3.22
N THR A 567 -4.93 -25.35 3.25
CA THR A 567 -6.19 -25.70 2.59
C THR A 567 -6.22 -25.21 1.15
N GLU A 568 -5.64 -24.04 0.90
CA GLU A 568 -5.61 -23.39 -0.40
C GLU A 568 -4.38 -22.45 -0.48
N VAL A 569 -3.90 -22.23 -1.70
CA VAL A 569 -2.79 -21.31 -2.01
C VAL A 569 -3.28 -20.37 -3.10
N ILE A 570 -3.07 -19.07 -2.91
CA ILE A 570 -3.43 -18.05 -3.89
C ILE A 570 -2.46 -18.13 -5.07
N PRO A 571 -2.93 -18.30 -6.32
CA PRO A 571 -2.06 -18.33 -7.49
C PRO A 571 -1.22 -17.05 -7.63
N GLY A 572 0.07 -17.19 -7.92
CA GLY A 572 1.03 -16.08 -8.04
C GLY A 572 1.48 -15.47 -6.71
N SER A 573 1.03 -15.98 -5.56
CA SER A 573 1.52 -15.57 -4.25
C SER A 573 2.92 -16.13 -3.96
N TYR A 574 3.61 -15.61 -2.94
CA TYR A 574 4.90 -16.14 -2.51
C TYR A 574 4.84 -17.64 -2.16
N ALA A 575 3.71 -18.11 -1.64
CA ALA A 575 3.51 -19.53 -1.36
C ALA A 575 3.42 -20.36 -2.65
N ASP A 576 2.77 -19.86 -3.69
CA ASP A 576 2.68 -20.52 -5.00
C ASP A 576 4.06 -20.57 -5.68
N GLU A 577 4.79 -19.44 -5.67
CA GLU A 577 6.14 -19.34 -6.24
C GLU A 577 7.16 -20.25 -5.54
N THR A 578 7.01 -20.45 -4.23
CA THR A 578 7.82 -21.41 -3.46
C THR A 578 7.32 -22.87 -3.60
N GLY A 579 6.19 -23.06 -4.27
CA GLY A 579 5.59 -24.33 -4.68
C GLY A 579 4.78 -25.04 -3.60
N PHE A 580 4.26 -24.32 -2.60
CA PHE A 580 3.30 -24.87 -1.65
C PHE A 580 2.01 -25.27 -2.34
N SER A 581 1.31 -26.22 -1.75
CA SER A 581 0.05 -26.70 -2.28
C SER A 581 -0.93 -27.12 -1.19
N ALA A 582 -2.21 -27.13 -1.54
CA ALA A 582 -3.26 -27.66 -0.69
C ALA A 582 -2.93 -29.09 -0.21
N GLY A 583 -3.07 -29.32 1.09
CA GLY A 583 -2.79 -30.57 1.78
C GLY A 583 -1.40 -30.67 2.40
N ASP A 584 -0.46 -29.77 2.06
CA ASP A 584 0.86 -29.69 2.70
C ASP A 584 0.74 -29.34 4.19
N TYR A 585 1.64 -29.90 4.98
CA TYR A 585 1.71 -29.65 6.43
C TYR A 585 2.74 -28.57 6.72
N LEU A 586 2.45 -27.73 7.72
CA LEU A 586 3.27 -26.59 8.09
C LEU A 586 3.25 -26.36 9.60
N GLU A 587 4.42 -26.21 10.20
CA GLU A 587 4.60 -25.69 11.54
C GLU A 587 5.33 -24.34 11.53
N ILE A 588 4.76 -23.33 12.19
CA ILE A 588 5.36 -21.99 12.27
C ILE A 588 6.29 -21.93 13.49
N HIS A 589 7.60 -21.95 13.25
CA HIS A 589 8.59 -21.87 14.33
C HIS A 589 8.93 -20.43 14.71
N LYS A 590 9.21 -19.60 13.70
CA LYS A 590 9.68 -18.23 13.87
C LYS A 590 9.05 -17.36 12.78
N MET A 591 8.63 -16.15 13.14
CA MET A 591 8.15 -15.14 12.21
C MET A 591 8.61 -13.79 12.76
N GLU A 592 9.38 -13.05 11.98
CA GLU A 592 10.00 -11.79 12.39
C GLU A 592 10.08 -10.82 11.21
N VAL A 593 9.87 -9.54 11.50
CA VAL A 593 10.06 -8.46 10.53
C VAL A 593 11.56 -8.14 10.45
N GLN A 594 12.11 -8.20 9.23
CA GLN A 594 13.47 -7.79 8.90
C GLN A 594 13.41 -6.43 8.23
N LYS A 595 13.49 -5.35 9.02
CA LYS A 595 13.35 -3.97 8.52
C LYS A 595 14.33 -3.64 7.40
N ALA A 596 15.60 -4.02 7.55
CA ALA A 596 16.65 -3.72 6.57
C ALA A 596 16.41 -4.36 5.19
N GLU A 597 15.70 -5.48 5.16
CA GLU A 597 15.34 -6.19 3.92
C GLU A 597 13.91 -5.91 3.47
N GLU A 598 13.20 -5.04 4.21
CA GLU A 598 11.77 -4.75 4.05
C GLU A 598 10.92 -6.02 3.88
N ALA A 599 11.25 -7.06 4.65
CA ALA A 599 10.69 -8.39 4.48
C ALA A 599 10.18 -8.99 5.80
N LEU A 600 9.09 -9.74 5.72
CA LEU A 600 8.68 -10.68 6.76
C LEU A 600 9.42 -12.00 6.54
N PHE A 601 10.25 -12.37 7.50
CA PHE A 601 10.98 -13.63 7.51
C PHE A 601 10.22 -14.65 8.35
N THR A 602 9.97 -15.84 7.80
CA THR A 602 9.32 -16.93 8.53
C THR A 602 10.12 -18.22 8.38
N ARG A 603 10.52 -18.79 9.53
CA ARG A 603 11.04 -20.16 9.60
C ARG A 603 9.90 -21.11 9.89
N ILE A 604 9.75 -22.08 9.00
CA ILE A 604 8.72 -23.10 9.07
C ILE A 604 9.34 -24.48 9.01
N TYR A 605 8.64 -25.45 9.56
CA TYR A 605 8.87 -26.85 9.29
C TYR A 605 7.73 -27.34 8.38
N THR A 606 8.04 -28.04 7.30
CA THR A 606 7.02 -28.46 6.34
C THR A 606 7.25 -29.86 5.82
N LYS A 607 6.14 -30.55 5.51
CA LYS A 607 6.14 -31.83 4.80
C LYS A 607 5.42 -31.64 3.47
N ARG A 608 6.19 -31.53 2.37
CA ARG A 608 5.67 -31.22 1.04
C ARG A 608 5.33 -32.47 0.25
N ARG A 609 4.08 -32.61 -0.17
CA ARG A 609 3.62 -33.78 -0.95
C ARG A 609 4.07 -33.72 -2.42
N LYS A 610 4.08 -32.53 -3.03
CA LYS A 610 4.43 -32.35 -4.45
C LYS A 610 5.94 -32.35 -4.75
N SER A 611 6.80 -32.21 -3.74
CA SER A 611 8.26 -32.16 -3.89
C SER A 611 8.95 -33.39 -3.29
N ALA A 612 8.46 -34.59 -3.61
CA ALA A 612 9.04 -35.87 -3.20
C ALA A 612 9.08 -36.13 -1.68
N TYR A 613 8.07 -35.68 -0.92
CA TYR A 613 8.01 -35.86 0.54
C TYR A 613 9.23 -35.28 1.27
N LEU A 614 9.61 -34.05 0.92
CA LEU A 614 10.64 -33.30 1.65
C LEU A 614 10.11 -32.97 3.05
N ASP A 615 10.82 -33.48 4.06
CA ASP A 615 10.60 -33.19 5.48
C ASP A 615 11.78 -32.32 5.94
N THR A 616 11.55 -30.99 6.03
CA THR A 616 12.64 -30.05 6.30
C THR A 616 12.17 -28.79 7.00
N PHE A 617 13.13 -28.12 7.66
CA PHE A 617 13.02 -26.70 7.95
C PHE A 617 13.26 -25.91 6.67
N MET A 618 12.46 -24.88 6.48
CA MET A 618 12.61 -23.93 5.38
C MET A 618 12.42 -22.51 5.91
N ASP A 619 13.23 -21.61 5.38
CA ASP A 619 13.09 -20.18 5.61
C ASP A 619 12.43 -19.58 4.35
N ILE A 620 11.35 -18.85 4.56
CA ILE A 620 10.61 -18.13 3.51
C ILE A 620 10.56 -16.66 3.86
N TRP A 621 10.56 -15.81 2.82
CA TRP A 621 10.37 -14.37 2.97
C TRP A 621 9.20 -13.88 2.13
N ALA A 622 8.64 -12.76 2.52
CA ALA A 622 7.69 -11.98 1.75
C ALA A 622 8.00 -10.50 1.98
N TYR A 623 7.96 -9.66 0.94
CA TYR A 623 8.11 -8.22 1.14
C TYR A 623 6.98 -7.69 2.03
N LEU A 624 7.29 -6.66 2.82
CA LEU A 624 6.35 -6.06 3.78
C LEU A 624 5.27 -5.21 3.12
N ASP A 625 5.44 -4.92 1.84
CA ASP A 625 4.41 -4.39 0.95
C ASP A 625 4.38 -5.19 -0.36
N ASN A 626 3.19 -5.36 -0.91
CA ASN A 626 3.01 -5.95 -2.23
C ASN A 626 1.83 -5.25 -2.95
N PRO A 627 2.11 -4.47 -4.01
CA PRO A 627 1.09 -3.71 -4.75
C PRO A 627 0.08 -4.61 -5.49
N SER A 628 0.37 -5.91 -5.59
CA SER A 628 -0.51 -6.87 -6.25
C SER A 628 -1.72 -7.24 -5.40
N TYR A 629 -1.72 -6.93 -4.10
CA TYR A 629 -2.72 -7.47 -3.19
C TYR A 629 -3.21 -6.58 -2.03
N PHE A 630 -2.41 -5.61 -1.56
CA PHE A 630 -2.77 -4.73 -0.43
C PHE A 630 -3.57 -3.49 -0.79
#